data_AF-A0A955P4F1-F1
#
_entry.id   AF-A0A955P4F1-F1
#
_cell.length_a   1.000
_cell.length_b   1.000
_cell.length_c   1.000
_cell.angle_alpha   90.00
_cell.angle_beta   90.00
_cell.angle_gamma   90.00
#
_symmetry.space_group_name_H-M   'P 1'
#
loop_
_entity.id
_entity.type
_entity.pdbx_description
1 polymer ?
#
loop_
_entity_poly.entity_id
_entity_poly.type
_entity_poly.pdbx_seq_one_letter_code
_entity_poly.pdbx_strand_id
1 'polypeptide(L)'
;MGKKSGFTLIELLIVIAIILILIAIALPNFLEARLRATVTQVQAEIRTVGIALESYAVDWKSAYPHLAGKIVINAGQHNRGGVHLLYNLTTPHEYLESHTISKGDPFLNGYERDPISGDLLSGPDNHHY
;
A
#
# COMPACT_ATOMS: atom_id res chain seq x y z
N MET A 1 -5.83 -57.39 -30.32
CA MET A 1 -4.53 -57.13 -29.65
C MET A 1 -3.91 -55.88 -30.26
N GLY A 2 -4.13 -54.69 -29.70
CA GLY A 2 -3.65 -53.43 -30.29
C GLY A 2 -2.17 -53.18 -29.96
N LYS A 3 -1.33 -52.98 -30.97
CA LYS A 3 0.07 -52.54 -30.77
C LYS A 3 0.06 -51.18 -30.07
N LYS A 4 0.58 -51.12 -28.85
CA LYS A 4 0.86 -49.86 -28.18
C LYS A 4 2.05 -49.20 -28.90
N SER A 5 1.81 -48.07 -29.55
CA SER A 5 2.87 -47.21 -30.07
C SER A 5 3.56 -46.53 -28.89
N GLY A 6 4.88 -46.67 -28.78
CA GLY A 6 5.70 -45.96 -27.80
C GLY A 6 6.21 -44.65 -28.40
N PHE A 7 6.23 -43.58 -27.61
CA PHE A 7 6.77 -42.28 -28.01
C PHE A 7 8.28 -42.40 -28.21
N THR A 8 8.81 -41.83 -29.30
CA THR A 8 10.26 -41.85 -29.53
C THR A 8 10.94 -40.74 -28.74
N LEU A 9 12.18 -40.99 -28.29
CA LEU A 9 12.98 -39.95 -27.60
C LEU A 9 13.23 -38.73 -28.50
N ILE A 10 13.34 -38.95 -29.81
CA ILE A 10 13.60 -37.87 -30.77
C ILE A 10 12.38 -36.97 -30.97
N GLU A 11 11.17 -37.53 -30.95
CA GLU A 11 9.94 -36.72 -30.98
C GLU A 11 9.88 -35.80 -29.76
N LEU A 12 10.22 -36.31 -28.57
CA LEU A 12 10.24 -35.49 -27.36
C LEU A 12 11.34 -34.43 -27.40
N LEU A 13 12.52 -34.77 -27.93
CA LEU A 13 13.66 -33.89 -28.04
C LEU A 13 13.38 -32.66 -28.94
N ILE A 14 12.74 -32.88 -30.09
CA ILE A 14 12.43 -31.80 -31.03
C ILE A 14 11.39 -30.86 -30.41
N VAL A 15 10.42 -31.39 -29.66
CA VAL A 15 9.39 -30.59 -28.99
C VAL A 15 10.00 -29.64 -27.96
N ILE A 16 10.87 -30.14 -27.08
CA ILE A 16 11.54 -29.28 -26.08
C ILE A 16 12.45 -28.25 -26.75
N ALA A 17 13.12 -28.61 -27.86
CA ALA A 17 13.96 -27.68 -28.60
C ALA A 17 13.16 -26.48 -29.13
N ILE A 18 11.98 -26.73 -29.71
CA ILE A 18 11.10 -25.67 -30.22
C ILE A 18 10.57 -24.80 -29.08
N ILE A 19 10.13 -25.40 -27.96
CA ILE A 19 9.64 -24.65 -26.79
C ILE A 19 10.73 -23.70 -26.26
N LEU A 20 11.97 -24.16 -26.17
CA LEU A 20 13.08 -23.34 -25.68
C LEU A 20 13.38 -22.16 -26.62
N ILE A 21 13.29 -22.34 -27.95
CA ILE A 21 13.45 -21.25 -28.92
C ILE A 21 12.35 -20.19 -28.73
N LEU A 22 11.09 -20.63 -28.55
CA LEU A 22 9.98 -19.71 -28.32
C LEU A 22 10.15 -18.92 -27.01
N ILE A 23 10.54 -19.59 -25.92
CA ILE A 23 10.78 -18.93 -24.63
C ILE A 23 11.94 -17.95 -24.71
N ALA A 24 13.03 -18.30 -25.41
CA ALA A 24 14.19 -17.42 -25.56
C ALA A 24 13.83 -16.06 -26.17
N ILE A 25 12.86 -16.01 -27.10
CA ILE A 25 12.39 -14.77 -27.72
C ILE A 25 11.28 -14.10 -26.89
N ALA A 26 10.35 -14.90 -26.34
CA ALA A 26 9.18 -14.37 -25.63
C ALA A 26 9.51 -13.83 -24.24
N LEU A 27 10.41 -14.47 -23.50
CA LEU A 27 10.73 -14.14 -22.12
C LEU A 27 11.29 -12.72 -21.93
N PRO A 28 12.29 -12.24 -22.69
CA PRO A 28 12.82 -10.88 -22.50
C PRO A 28 11.74 -9.82 -22.71
N ASN A 29 10.94 -9.96 -23.78
CA ASN A 29 9.82 -9.06 -24.06
C ASN A 29 8.74 -9.10 -22.97
N PHE A 30 8.43 -10.29 -22.45
CA PHE A 30 7.48 -10.46 -21.35
C PHE A 30 7.94 -9.76 -20.06
N LEU A 31 9.23 -9.88 -19.71
CA LEU A 31 9.80 -9.23 -18.53
C LEU A 31 9.75 -7.71 -18.67
N GLU A 32 10.07 -7.17 -19.84
CA GLU A 32 9.98 -5.74 -20.11
C GLU A 32 8.53 -5.23 -20.03
N ALA A 33 7.58 -5.95 -20.64
CA ALA A 33 6.17 -5.62 -20.57
C ALA A 33 5.65 -5.61 -19.12
N ARG A 34 6.07 -6.59 -18.30
CA ARG A 34 5.72 -6.65 -16.88
C ARG A 34 6.27 -5.46 -16.10
N LEU A 35 7.53 -5.08 -16.32
CA LEU A 35 8.11 -3.90 -15.67
C LEU A 35 7.38 -2.62 -16.08
N ARG A 36 7.07 -2.45 -17.37
CA ARG A 36 6.29 -1.32 -17.87
C ARG A 36 4.91 -1.26 -17.20
N ALA A 37 4.21 -2.39 -17.11
CA ALA A 37 2.92 -2.47 -16.43
C ALA A 37 3.00 -2.06 -14.95
N THR A 38 4.01 -2.53 -14.22
CA THR A 38 4.25 -2.14 -12.82
C THR A 38 4.52 -0.63 -12.70
N VAL A 39 5.34 -0.07 -13.58
CA VAL A 39 5.63 1.38 -13.59
C VAL A 39 4.35 2.17 -13.86
N THR A 40 3.55 1.78 -14.84
CA THR A 40 2.27 2.43 -15.16
C THR A 40 1.29 2.35 -14.00
N GLN A 41 1.21 1.20 -13.32
CA GLN A 41 0.37 1.04 -12.13
C GLN A 41 0.78 2.01 -11.02
N VAL A 42 2.07 2.04 -10.66
CA VAL A 42 2.58 2.93 -9.61
C VAL A 42 2.38 4.40 -9.99
N GLN A 43 2.56 4.76 -11.26
CA GLN A 43 2.26 6.11 -11.75
C GLN A 43 0.79 6.48 -11.56
N ALA A 44 -0.13 5.56 -11.81
CA ALA A 44 -1.56 5.78 -11.59
C ALA A 44 -1.87 5.93 -10.08
N GLU A 45 -1.29 5.09 -9.23
CA GLU A 45 -1.42 5.17 -7.78
C GLU A 45 -0.92 6.52 -7.23
N ILE A 46 0.25 6.99 -7.68
CA ILE A 46 0.80 8.31 -7.30
C ILE A 46 -0.13 9.44 -7.76
N ARG A 47 -0.68 9.36 -8.97
CA ARG A 47 -1.66 10.34 -9.46
C ARG A 47 -2.90 10.39 -8.57
N THR A 48 -3.42 9.22 -8.14
CA THR A 48 -4.55 9.14 -7.21
C THR A 48 -4.23 9.82 -5.87
N VAL A 49 -3.04 9.58 -5.32
CA VAL A 49 -2.59 10.28 -4.10
C VAL A 49 -2.47 11.78 -4.33
N GLY A 50 -1.93 12.21 -5.47
CA GLY A 50 -1.84 13.64 -5.83
C GLY A 50 -3.21 14.32 -5.86
N ILE A 51 -4.21 13.69 -6.47
CA ILE A 51 -5.60 14.18 -6.47
C ILE A 51 -6.15 14.29 -5.05
N ALA A 52 -5.89 13.29 -4.19
CA ALA A 52 -6.32 13.34 -2.80
C ALA A 52 -5.65 14.50 -2.02
N LEU A 53 -4.36 14.76 -2.28
CA LEU A 53 -3.64 15.90 -1.69
C LEU A 53 -4.18 17.24 -2.19
N GLU A 54 -4.50 17.36 -3.48
CA GLU A 54 -5.11 18.57 -4.05
C GLU A 54 -6.49 18.82 -3.47
N SER A 55 -7.34 17.78 -3.36
CA SER A 55 -8.65 17.87 -2.69
C SER A 55 -8.51 18.36 -1.26
N TYR A 56 -7.60 17.76 -0.49
CA TYR A 56 -7.31 18.20 0.88
C TYR A 56 -6.88 19.67 0.93
N ALA A 57 -5.99 20.09 0.03
CA ALA A 57 -5.49 21.46 0.01
C ALA A 57 -6.59 22.48 -0.35
N VAL A 58 -7.55 22.12 -1.21
CA VAL A 58 -8.72 22.97 -1.51
C VAL A 58 -9.58 23.14 -0.25
N ASP A 59 -9.82 22.07 0.49
CA ASP A 59 -10.62 22.10 1.71
C ASP A 59 -9.90 22.83 2.86
N TRP A 60 -8.56 22.71 2.91
CA TRP A 60 -7.73 23.19 4.01
C TRP A 60 -6.85 24.40 3.66
N LYS A 61 -7.45 25.47 3.12
CA LYS A 61 -6.80 26.78 2.86
C LYS A 61 -5.41 26.68 2.19
N SER A 62 -5.26 25.77 1.23
CA SER A 62 -4.03 25.49 0.48
C SER A 62 -2.85 24.97 1.31
N ALA A 63 -3.10 24.47 2.52
CA ALA A 63 -2.09 23.76 3.29
C ALA A 63 -2.13 22.26 2.93
N TYR A 64 -0.97 21.71 2.60
CA TYR A 64 -0.81 20.27 2.39
C TYR A 64 -0.75 19.54 3.73
N PRO A 65 -1.20 18.27 3.79
CA PRO A 65 -1.16 17.50 5.02
C PRO A 65 0.28 17.35 5.51
N HIS A 66 0.52 17.74 6.76
CA HIS A 66 1.84 17.65 7.37
C HIS A 66 2.14 16.20 7.80
N LEU A 67 3.40 15.78 7.68
CA LEU A 67 3.94 14.52 8.22
C LEU A 67 4.01 14.57 9.76
N ALA A 68 2.87 14.63 10.43
CA ALA A 68 2.76 14.93 11.87
C ALA A 68 2.26 13.74 12.71
N GLY A 69 2.48 12.51 12.25
CA GLY A 69 2.36 11.32 13.08
C GLY A 69 3.66 10.52 13.05
N LYS A 70 4.44 10.54 14.15
CA LYS A 70 5.53 9.57 14.37
C LYS A 70 4.94 8.37 15.10
N ILE A 71 4.70 7.26 14.41
CA ILE A 71 4.50 5.99 15.12
C ILE A 71 5.86 5.56 15.65
N VAL A 72 5.98 5.51 16.97
CA VAL A 72 7.12 4.87 17.63
C VAL A 72 6.87 3.37 17.57
N ILE A 73 7.47 2.70 16.59
CA ILE A 73 7.68 1.26 16.66
C ILE A 73 8.69 1.02 17.79
N ASN A 74 8.18 0.62 18.96
CA ASN A 74 9.00 0.23 20.10
C ASN A 74 9.73 -1.10 19.79
N ALA A 75 10.76 -1.04 18.95
CA ALA A 75 11.68 -2.15 18.72
C ALA A 75 12.81 -2.11 19.76
N GLY A 76 12.47 -2.26 21.04
CA GLY A 76 13.44 -2.19 22.15
C GLY A 76 14.16 -0.84 22.28
N GLN A 77 15.08 -0.74 23.24
CA GLN A 77 15.76 0.49 23.70
C GLN A 77 16.59 1.27 22.64
N HIS A 78 16.50 0.91 21.36
CA HIS A 78 17.03 1.70 20.25
C HIS A 78 15.86 2.13 19.37
N ASN A 79 15.39 3.37 19.55
CA ASN A 79 14.46 4.06 18.66
C ASN A 79 15.02 4.15 17.23
N ARG A 80 14.89 3.07 16.46
CA ARG A 80 15.30 2.99 15.05
C ARG A 80 14.06 3.22 14.18
N GLY A 81 13.88 4.49 13.79
CA GLY A 81 12.93 4.89 12.76
C GLY A 81 11.51 5.01 13.28
N GLY A 82 11.01 6.24 13.38
CA GLY A 82 9.57 6.45 13.42
C GLY A 82 9.01 6.35 12.00
N VAL A 83 7.88 5.68 11.83
CA VAL A 83 7.14 5.75 10.56
C VAL A 83 6.35 7.05 10.56
N HIS A 84 6.62 7.92 9.59
CA HIS A 84 5.88 9.17 9.41
C HIS A 84 4.63 8.89 8.56
N LEU A 85 3.45 9.02 9.17
CA LEU A 85 2.18 8.83 8.48
C LEU A 85 1.55 10.18 8.08
N LEU A 86 0.80 10.17 6.98
CA LEU A 86 0.00 11.29 6.50
C LEU A 86 -1.43 11.20 7.05
N TYR A 87 -1.57 11.32 8.37
CA TYR A 87 -2.83 11.11 9.09
C TYR A 87 -3.98 12.04 8.64
N ASN A 88 -3.65 13.22 8.12
CA ASN A 88 -4.67 14.15 7.61
C ASN A 88 -5.33 13.72 6.29
N LEU A 89 -4.83 12.69 5.58
CA LEU A 89 -5.57 12.14 4.43
C LEU A 89 -6.63 11.11 4.84
N THR A 90 -6.53 10.55 6.05
CA THR A 90 -7.43 9.51 6.54
C THR A 90 -8.50 10.05 7.49
N THR A 91 -8.33 11.26 8.02
CA THR A 91 -9.33 11.95 8.83
C THR A 91 -10.44 12.51 7.94
N PRO A 92 -11.73 12.25 8.26
CA PRO A 92 -12.84 12.95 7.62
C PRO A 92 -12.75 14.47 7.85
N HIS A 93 -13.22 15.25 6.87
CA HIS A 93 -13.10 16.71 6.87
C HIS A 93 -13.75 17.36 8.10
N GLU A 94 -14.85 16.79 8.60
CA GLU A 94 -15.56 17.28 9.79
C GLU A 94 -14.65 17.32 11.04
N TYR A 95 -13.66 16.42 11.10
CA TYR A 95 -12.73 16.33 12.22
C TYR A 95 -11.49 17.22 12.02
N LEU A 96 -11.19 17.62 10.78
CA LEU A 96 -10.08 18.53 10.48
C LEU A 96 -10.32 19.94 11.04
N GLU A 97 -11.54 20.47 10.88
CA GLU A 97 -11.87 21.84 11.31
C GLU A 97 -12.04 21.99 12.82
N SER A 98 -12.26 20.87 13.51
CA SER A 98 -12.33 20.87 14.96
C SER A 98 -10.97 21.27 15.54
N HIS A 99 -10.96 22.14 16.55
CA HIS A 99 -9.76 22.71 17.19
C HIS A 99 -8.88 21.66 17.93
N THR A 100 -8.98 20.39 17.54
CA THR A 100 -8.55 19.19 18.26
C THR A 100 -7.69 18.23 17.42
N ILE A 101 -7.18 18.62 16.23
CA ILE A 101 -6.10 17.83 15.58
C ILE A 101 -4.90 17.67 16.55
N SER A 102 -4.69 18.66 17.43
CA SER A 102 -3.70 18.58 18.53
C SER A 102 -4.12 17.68 19.71
N LYS A 103 -5.39 17.28 19.83
CA LYS A 103 -5.91 16.41 20.90
C LYS A 103 -6.03 14.93 20.50
N GLY A 104 -5.82 14.60 19.22
CA GLY A 104 -5.63 13.23 18.74
C GLY A 104 -6.76 12.74 17.85
N ASP A 105 -6.38 12.30 16.66
CA ASP A 105 -7.22 11.63 15.67
C ASP A 105 -7.81 10.31 16.26
N PRO A 106 -9.15 10.14 16.28
CA PRO A 106 -9.81 8.95 16.82
C PRO A 106 -9.47 7.66 16.04
N PHE A 107 -8.99 7.76 14.80
CA PHE A 107 -8.70 6.60 13.95
C PHE A 107 -7.30 6.00 14.13
N LEU A 108 -6.42 6.65 14.90
CA LEU A 108 -5.00 6.23 14.99
C LEU A 108 -4.61 5.50 16.26
N ASN A 109 -5.20 5.85 17.40
CA ASN A 109 -4.67 5.38 18.69
C ASN A 109 -5.60 4.38 19.41
N GLY A 110 -6.80 4.09 18.88
CA GLY A 110 -7.78 3.22 19.53
C GLY A 110 -8.32 3.79 20.86
N TYR A 111 -8.09 5.08 21.11
CA TYR A 111 -8.70 5.82 22.22
C TYR A 111 -9.90 6.57 21.65
N GLU A 112 -11.10 6.21 22.10
CA GLU A 112 -12.31 6.99 21.81
C GLU A 112 -12.20 8.32 22.56
N ARG A 113 -12.35 9.44 21.87
CA ARG A 113 -12.36 10.77 22.49
C ARG A 113 -13.64 11.52 22.15
N ASP A 114 -14.09 12.34 23.08
CA ASP A 114 -15.27 13.18 22.89
C ASP A 114 -14.99 14.17 21.75
N PRO A 115 -15.82 14.17 20.68
CA PRO A 115 -15.66 15.08 19.55
C PRO A 115 -15.70 16.57 19.93
N ILE A 116 -16.37 16.92 21.04
CA ILE A 116 -16.62 18.31 21.44
C ILE A 116 -15.62 18.78 22.49
N SER A 117 -15.38 17.99 23.54
CA SER A 117 -14.46 18.37 24.63
C SER A 117 -13.01 17.93 24.38
N GLY A 118 -12.80 16.87 23.58
CA GLY A 118 -11.50 16.24 23.36
C GLY A 118 -11.01 15.40 24.54
N ASP A 119 -11.88 15.14 25.53
CA ASP A 119 -11.58 14.29 26.66
C ASP A 119 -11.56 12.81 26.24
N LEU A 120 -10.76 11.99 26.92
CA LEU A 120 -10.71 10.55 26.69
C LEU A 120 -12.02 9.92 27.16
N LEU A 121 -12.79 9.34 26.25
CA LEU A 121 -14.02 8.60 26.55
C LEU A 121 -13.72 7.14 26.88
N SER A 122 -12.83 6.50 26.13
CA SER A 122 -12.33 5.16 26.44
C SER A 122 -10.91 4.96 25.90
N GLY A 123 -10.13 4.15 26.60
CA GLY A 123 -8.83 3.69 26.13
C GLY A 123 -8.95 2.40 25.33
N PRO A 124 -7.87 1.97 24.64
CA PRO A 124 -7.86 0.69 23.95
C PRO A 124 -8.14 -0.40 24.98
N ASP A 125 -9.25 -1.11 24.77
CA ASP A 125 -9.59 -2.27 25.58
C ASP A 125 -8.45 -3.28 25.44
N ASN A 126 -7.74 -3.56 26.54
CA ASN A 126 -6.68 -4.56 26.62
C ASN A 126 -7.22 -6.01 26.52
N HIS A 127 -8.28 -6.24 25.75
CA HIS A 127 -8.75 -7.58 25.45
C HIS A 127 -7.84 -8.18 24.37
N HIS A 128 -6.82 -8.86 24.90
CA HIS A 128 -5.92 -9.78 24.21
C HIS A 128 -6.59 -10.53 23.06
N TYR A 129 -6.03 -10.35 21.87
CA TYR A 129 -5.94 -11.35 20.81
C TYR A 129 -4.54 -11.32 20.21
#